data_AF-A0A1F4WM58-F1
#
_entry.id   AF-A0A1F4WM58-F1
#
_cell.length_a   1.000
_cell.length_b   1.000
_cell.length_c   1.000
_cell.angle_alpha   90.00
_cell.angle_beta   90.00
_cell.angle_gamma   90.00
#
_symmetry.space_group_name_H-M   'P 1'
#
loop_
_entity.id
_entity.type
_entity.pdbx_description
1 polymer ?
#
loop_
_entity_poly.entity_id
_entity_poly.type
_entity_poly.pdbx_seq_one_letter_code
_entity_poly.pdbx_strand_id
1 'polypeptide(L)'
;MKLVLETLGADEETMIKADNLYRGILDKAFEWQRTGVIRKKHLSNSGTYLKEPFKNRTPADWYNLMILEFESEMNIAAGRREYEKAIKWRDALLKIENGSDIYDVLHVVDELWTAKHLPTLKAFLQHDWGELTEFSKDFLIGPDGKKLDRETFEKWKKELGHLYAPMVT
;
A
#
# COMPACT_ATOMS: atom_id res chain seq x y z
N MET A 1 38.85 4.62 7.43
CA MET A 1 39.04 5.27 8.73
C MET A 1 40.48 5.76 8.94
N LYS A 2 41.48 4.92 8.65
CA LYS A 2 42.92 5.29 8.68
C LYS A 2 43.23 6.64 8.01
N LEU A 3 42.73 6.82 6.78
CA LEU A 3 42.95 8.04 6.00
C LEU A 3 42.45 9.33 6.65
N VAL A 4 41.36 9.28 7.42
CA VAL A 4 40.68 10.46 8.03
C VAL A 4 41.36 10.85 9.35
N LEU A 5 41.76 9.87 10.14
CA LEU A 5 42.43 10.10 11.42
C LEU A 5 43.91 10.47 11.22
N GLU A 6 44.56 9.94 10.18
CA GLU A 6 45.89 10.38 9.74
C GLU A 6 45.88 11.84 9.24
N THR A 7 44.81 12.30 8.58
CA THR A 7 44.68 13.72 8.16
C THR A 7 44.46 14.67 9.34
N LEU A 8 43.91 14.17 10.45
CA LEU A 8 43.62 14.96 11.65
C LEU A 8 44.80 15.01 12.64
N GLY A 9 45.93 14.35 12.34
CA GLY A 9 47.10 14.31 13.22
C GLY A 9 46.83 13.61 14.56
N ALA A 10 45.93 12.62 14.56
CA ALA A 10 45.59 11.89 15.77
C ALA A 10 46.78 11.05 16.28
N ASP A 11 46.94 11.00 17.59
CA ASP A 11 47.97 10.19 18.24
C ASP A 11 47.71 8.68 18.07
N GLU A 12 48.77 7.90 18.18
CA GLU A 12 48.76 6.45 17.92
C GLU A 12 47.80 5.70 18.87
N GLU A 13 47.60 6.19 20.10
CA GLU A 13 46.66 5.61 21.06
C GLU A 13 45.21 5.85 20.64
N THR A 14 44.89 7.06 20.16
CA THR A 14 43.58 7.39 19.60
C THR A 14 43.27 6.58 18.35
N MET A 15 44.27 6.34 17.48
CA MET A 15 44.14 5.48 16.30
C MET A 15 43.74 4.05 16.67
N ILE A 16 44.41 3.47 17.67
CA ILE A 16 44.14 2.12 18.16
C ILE A 16 42.75 2.04 18.81
N LYS A 17 42.38 3.01 19.64
CA LYS A 17 41.04 3.08 20.26
C LYS A 17 39.95 3.16 19.21
N ALA A 18 40.14 3.97 18.18
CA ALA A 18 39.18 4.12 17.10
C ALA A 18 39.02 2.81 16.31
N ASP A 19 40.11 2.13 15.94
CA ASP A 19 40.04 0.85 15.22
C ASP A 19 39.27 -0.21 16.02
N ASN A 20 39.53 -0.29 17.33
CA ASN A 20 38.83 -1.20 18.23
C ASN A 20 37.32 -0.90 18.31
N LEU A 21 36.95 0.38 18.41
CA LEU A 21 35.55 0.79 18.41
C LEU A 21 34.86 0.45 17.09
N TYR A 22 35.51 0.72 15.96
CA TYR A 22 34.97 0.42 14.64
C TYR A 22 34.73 -1.07 14.44
N ARG A 23 35.70 -1.92 14.80
CA ARG A 23 35.56 -3.38 14.77
C ARG A 23 34.43 -3.83 15.69
N GLY A 24 34.34 -3.30 16.90
CA GLY A 24 33.27 -3.61 17.84
C GLY A 24 31.88 -3.25 17.29
N ILE A 25 31.74 -2.12 16.59
CA ILE A 25 30.49 -1.73 15.92
C ILE A 25 30.15 -2.72 14.80
N LEU A 26 31.13 -3.08 13.95
CA LEU A 26 30.91 -4.04 12.87
C LEU A 26 30.51 -5.41 13.39
N ASP A 27 31.21 -5.93 14.40
CA ASP A 27 30.91 -7.22 15.01
C ASP A 27 29.50 -7.23 15.59
N LYS A 28 29.10 -6.15 16.27
CA LYS A 28 27.74 -6.00 16.80
C LYS A 28 26.69 -5.94 15.69
N ALA A 29 26.97 -5.23 14.60
CA ALA A 29 26.07 -5.15 13.46
C ALA A 29 25.87 -6.52 12.79
N PHE A 30 26.96 -7.28 12.58
CA PHE A 30 26.88 -8.64 12.03
C PHE A 30 26.21 -9.63 12.98
N GLU A 31 26.43 -9.51 14.30
CA GLU A 31 25.72 -10.29 15.31
C GLU A 31 24.21 -10.03 15.23
N TRP A 32 23.79 -8.76 15.16
CA TRP A 32 22.39 -8.37 15.00
C TRP A 32 21.76 -8.87 13.70
N GLN A 33 22.53 -8.90 12.60
CA GLN A 33 22.08 -9.47 11.34
C GLN A 33 21.88 -10.99 11.46
N ARG A 34 22.85 -11.73 12.00
CA ARG A 34 22.80 -13.20 12.15
C ARG A 34 21.70 -13.67 13.10
N THR A 35 21.53 -12.96 14.21
CA THR A 35 20.51 -13.29 15.23
C THR A 35 19.11 -12.76 14.86
N GLY A 36 19.03 -11.92 13.83
CA GLY A 36 17.80 -11.28 13.39
C GLY A 36 17.26 -10.26 14.40
N VAL A 37 18.09 -9.72 15.29
CA VAL A 37 17.67 -8.74 16.33
C VAL A 37 17.03 -7.51 15.70
N ILE A 38 17.59 -6.99 14.59
CA ILE A 38 17.00 -5.87 13.85
C ILE A 38 15.62 -6.25 13.31
N ARG A 39 15.46 -7.44 12.71
CA ARG A 39 14.15 -7.92 12.22
C ARG A 39 13.15 -8.08 13.36
N LYS A 40 13.55 -8.67 14.49
CA LYS A 40 12.69 -8.86 15.67
C LYS A 40 12.29 -7.52 16.30
N LYS A 41 13.23 -6.57 16.44
CA LYS A 41 12.94 -5.21 16.91
C LYS A 41 12.08 -4.43 15.93
N HIS A 42 12.30 -4.59 14.63
CA HIS A 42 11.45 -3.99 13.61
C HIS A 42 10.02 -4.53 13.71
N LEU A 43 9.87 -5.85 13.83
CA LEU A 43 8.57 -6.51 14.06
C LEU A 43 7.90 -6.08 15.37
N SER A 44 8.67 -5.86 16.44
CA SER A 44 8.12 -5.46 17.75
C SER A 44 7.84 -3.96 17.88
N ASN A 45 8.60 -3.09 17.20
CA ASN A 45 8.49 -1.63 17.27
C ASN A 45 7.72 -1.01 16.10
N SER A 46 7.40 -1.78 15.06
CA SER A 46 6.42 -1.36 14.08
C SER A 46 5.03 -1.35 14.74
N GLY A 47 4.70 -0.27 15.46
CA GLY A 47 3.32 0.05 15.82
C GLY A 47 2.39 0.14 14.61
N THR A 48 2.96 0.16 13.40
CA THR A 48 2.27 -0.01 12.12
C THR A 48 1.81 -1.42 11.82
N TYR A 49 2.42 -2.47 12.39
CA TYR A 49 1.97 -3.87 12.22
C TYR A 49 0.60 -4.15 12.88
N LEU A 50 0.10 -3.23 13.70
CA LEU A 50 -1.19 -3.35 14.40
C LEU A 50 -2.33 -2.61 13.71
N LYS A 51 -2.09 -1.88 12.61
CA LYS A 51 -3.21 -1.33 11.85
C LYS A 51 -3.82 -2.47 11.05
N GLU A 52 -5.10 -2.73 11.29
CA GLU A 52 -5.86 -3.72 10.51
C GLU A 52 -5.69 -3.46 9.00
N PRO A 53 -5.82 -4.46 8.13
CA PRO A 53 -5.83 -4.26 6.69
C PRO A 53 -6.78 -3.13 6.25
N PHE A 54 -6.49 -2.46 5.13
CA PHE A 54 -7.33 -1.37 4.61
C PHE A 54 -8.77 -1.83 4.42
N LYS A 55 -8.94 -3.04 3.86
CA LYS A 55 -10.22 -3.76 3.74
C LYS A 55 -11.07 -3.78 5.02
N ASN A 56 -10.43 -3.89 6.19
CA ASN A 56 -11.13 -3.97 7.48
C ASN A 56 -11.36 -2.58 8.10
N ARG A 57 -10.56 -1.59 7.71
CA ARG A 57 -10.64 -0.21 8.24
C ARG A 57 -11.66 0.65 7.51
N THR A 58 -11.96 0.35 6.25
CA THR A 58 -12.84 1.18 5.42
C THR A 58 -14.19 0.53 5.19
N PRO A 59 -15.27 1.33 5.08
CA PRO A 59 -16.54 0.86 4.54
C PRO A 59 -16.37 0.13 3.21
N ALA A 60 -17.14 -0.94 3.02
CA ALA A 60 -17.01 -1.82 1.86
C ALA A 60 -17.23 -1.09 0.52
N ASP A 61 -18.11 -0.09 0.48
CA ASP A 61 -18.38 0.74 -0.69
C ASP A 61 -17.17 1.61 -1.08
N TRP A 62 -16.46 2.16 -0.09
CA TRP A 62 -15.24 2.94 -0.32
C TRP A 62 -14.09 2.06 -0.77
N TYR A 63 -13.94 0.89 -0.15
CA TYR A 63 -12.97 -0.11 -0.59
C TYR A 63 -13.21 -0.49 -2.05
N ASN A 64 -14.45 -0.84 -2.39
CA ASN A 64 -14.81 -1.24 -3.75
C ASN A 64 -14.59 -0.11 -4.77
N LEU A 65 -14.91 1.14 -4.40
CA LEU A 65 -14.62 2.29 -5.24
C LEU A 65 -13.12 2.42 -5.51
N MET A 66 -12.28 2.24 -4.49
CA MET A 66 -10.81 2.26 -4.65
C MET A 66 -10.31 1.16 -5.60
N ILE A 67 -10.90 -0.05 -5.56
CA ILE A 67 -10.58 -1.12 -6.52
C ILE A 67 -10.87 -0.67 -7.96
N LEU A 68 -12.04 -0.08 -8.21
CA LEU A 68 -12.41 0.42 -9.54
C LEU A 68 -11.51 1.57 -10.00
N GLU A 69 -11.11 2.43 -9.07
CA GLU A 69 -10.19 3.54 -9.35
C GLU A 69 -8.81 3.03 -9.78
N PHE A 70 -8.24 2.06 -9.07
CA PHE A 70 -6.96 1.47 -9.45
C PHE A 70 -7.02 0.71 -10.77
N GLU A 71 -8.11 -0.01 -11.03
CA GLU A 71 -8.29 -0.68 -12.32
C GLU A 71 -8.38 0.34 -13.47
N SER A 72 -9.12 1.42 -13.28
CA SER A 72 -9.25 2.49 -14.28
C SER A 72 -7.90 3.12 -14.62
N GLU A 73 -7.11 3.50 -13.60
CA GLU A 73 -5.77 4.06 -13.80
C GLU A 73 -4.79 3.05 -14.41
N MET A 74 -4.91 1.77 -14.06
CA MET A 74 -4.16 0.70 -14.69
C MET A 74 -4.46 0.61 -16.18
N ASN A 75 -5.74 0.63 -16.57
CA ASN A 75 -6.19 0.56 -17.96
C ASN A 75 -5.78 1.80 -18.76
N ILE A 76 -5.87 3.00 -18.16
CA ILE A 76 -5.42 4.26 -18.78
C ILE A 76 -3.90 4.21 -19.01
N ALA A 77 -3.11 3.82 -18.01
CA ALA A 77 -1.66 3.70 -18.12
C ALA A 77 -1.27 2.66 -19.19
N ALA A 78 -1.93 1.50 -19.20
CA ALA A 78 -1.72 0.47 -20.20
C ALA A 78 -2.05 0.96 -21.62
N GLY A 79 -3.16 1.70 -21.79
CA GLY A 79 -3.54 2.32 -23.06
C GLY A 79 -2.53 3.35 -23.57
N ARG A 80 -1.84 4.04 -22.65
CA ARG A 80 -0.72 4.96 -22.96
C ARG A 80 0.63 4.26 -23.14
N ARG A 81 0.69 2.93 -23.01
CA ARG A 81 1.92 2.12 -23.02
C ARG A 81 2.88 2.42 -21.85
N GLU A 82 2.38 3.00 -20.76
CA GLU A 82 3.10 3.23 -19.52
C GLU A 82 3.04 1.96 -18.64
N TYR A 83 3.64 0.86 -19.10
CA TYR A 83 3.47 -0.45 -18.47
C TYR A 83 4.01 -0.55 -17.04
N GLU A 84 5.10 0.14 -16.73
CA GLU A 84 5.64 0.26 -15.35
C GLU A 84 4.57 0.81 -14.39
N LYS A 85 3.85 1.84 -14.83
CA LYS A 85 2.79 2.47 -14.06
C LYS A 85 1.57 1.55 -13.93
N ALA A 86 1.19 0.87 -15.01
CA ALA A 86 0.13 -0.14 -14.97
C ALA A 86 0.45 -1.30 -14.01
N ILE A 87 1.69 -1.81 -14.04
CA ILE A 87 2.17 -2.85 -13.12
C ILE A 87 2.11 -2.38 -11.67
N LYS A 88 2.49 -1.13 -11.41
CA LYS A 88 2.41 -0.55 -10.07
C LYS A 88 0.97 -0.53 -9.52
N TRP A 89 -0.01 -0.16 -10.34
CA TRP A 89 -1.42 -0.18 -9.94
C TRP A 89 -1.94 -1.59 -9.68
N ARG A 90 -1.58 -2.56 -10.54
CA ARG A 90 -1.89 -3.98 -10.33
C ARG A 90 -1.29 -4.50 -9.02
N ASP A 91 -0.03 -4.19 -8.76
CA ASP A 91 0.67 -4.64 -7.55
C ASP A 91 0.09 -3.99 -6.30
N ALA A 92 -0.43 -2.76 -6.40
CA ALA A 92 -1.15 -2.12 -5.31
C ALA A 92 -2.46 -2.86 -4.97
N LEU A 93 -3.23 -3.29 -5.98
CA LEU A 93 -4.45 -4.11 -5.77
C LEU A 93 -4.13 -5.41 -5.05
N LEU A 94 -3.10 -6.13 -5.49
CA LEU A 94 -2.66 -7.38 -4.85
C LEU A 94 -2.19 -7.15 -3.41
N LYS A 95 -1.53 -6.02 -3.13
CA LYS A 95 -1.10 -5.69 -1.77
C LYS A 95 -2.30 -5.45 -0.86
N ILE A 96 -3.28 -4.66 -1.34
CA ILE A 96 -4.55 -4.35 -0.64
C ILE A 96 -5.33 -5.61 -0.29
N GLU A 97 -5.42 -6.54 -1.24
CA GLU A 97 -6.11 -7.81 -1.02
C GLU A 97 -5.44 -8.64 0.08
N ASN A 98 -4.10 -8.70 0.05
CA ASN A 98 -3.29 -9.47 0.99
C ASN A 98 -3.10 -8.80 2.36
N GLY A 99 -3.62 -7.59 2.56
CA GLY A 99 -3.49 -6.87 3.83
C GLY A 99 -2.07 -6.39 4.15
N SER A 100 -1.19 -6.31 3.13
CA SER A 100 0.19 -5.80 3.24
C SER A 100 0.28 -4.28 3.04
N ASP A 101 -0.84 -3.58 3.27
CA ASP A 101 -1.24 -2.29 2.68
C ASP A 101 -0.61 -1.06 3.34
N ILE A 102 0.09 -1.25 4.47
CA ILE A 102 0.21 -0.21 5.49
C ILE A 102 1.05 0.99 5.02
N TYR A 103 1.96 0.80 4.07
CA TYR A 103 2.83 1.86 3.55
C TYR A 103 2.73 2.07 2.04
N ASP A 104 2.59 0.99 1.26
CA ASP A 104 2.60 1.10 -0.20
C ASP A 104 1.31 1.71 -0.74
N VAL A 105 0.17 1.43 -0.12
CA VAL A 105 -1.12 1.96 -0.57
C VAL A 105 -1.22 3.46 -0.29
N LEU A 106 -0.58 3.95 0.77
CA LEU A 106 -0.57 5.38 1.10
C LEU A 106 0.18 6.19 0.03
N HIS A 107 1.33 5.70 -0.43
CA HIS A 107 2.06 6.30 -1.55
C HIS A 107 1.30 6.19 -2.87
N VAL A 108 0.61 5.07 -3.10
CA VAL A 108 -0.20 4.86 -4.30
C VAL A 108 -1.45 5.75 -4.31
N VAL A 109 -2.10 5.98 -3.17
CA VAL A 109 -3.22 6.91 -3.02
C VAL A 109 -2.75 8.35 -3.19
N ASP A 110 -1.61 8.72 -2.64
CA ASP A 110 -1.04 10.07 -2.81
C ASP A 110 -0.67 10.35 -4.28
N GLU A 111 -0.15 9.35 -4.99
CA GLU A 111 0.05 9.41 -6.45
C GLU A 111 -1.27 9.46 -7.22
N LEU A 112 -2.31 8.75 -6.77
CA LEU A 112 -3.64 8.82 -7.36
C LEU A 112 -4.24 10.23 -7.21
N TRP A 113 -4.09 10.83 -6.04
CA TRP A 113 -4.51 12.21 -5.76
C TRP A 113 -3.70 13.25 -6.53
N THR A 114 -2.41 12.99 -6.79
CA THR A 114 -1.57 13.86 -7.62
C THR A 114 -1.91 13.74 -9.11
N ALA A 115 -2.25 12.52 -9.56
CA ALA A 115 -2.60 12.24 -10.94
C ALA A 115 -4.01 12.72 -11.32
N LYS A 116 -4.92 12.86 -10.34
CA LYS A 116 -6.29 13.31 -10.56
C LYS A 116 -6.52 14.74 -10.07
N HIS A 117 -7.42 15.45 -10.74
CA HIS A 117 -7.93 16.74 -10.27
C HIS A 117 -9.39 16.66 -9.78
N LEU A 118 -10.13 15.61 -10.12
CA LEU A 118 -11.50 15.30 -9.67
C LEU A 118 -11.77 13.77 -9.81
N PRO A 119 -12.61 13.14 -8.97
CA PRO A 119 -13.00 11.75 -9.18
C PRO A 119 -13.85 11.63 -10.45
N THR A 120 -13.35 10.89 -11.44
CA THR A 120 -13.98 10.69 -12.75
C THR A 120 -14.96 9.51 -12.77
N LEU A 121 -14.86 8.60 -11.79
CA LEU A 121 -15.72 7.43 -11.70
C LEU A 121 -17.00 7.73 -10.91
N LYS A 122 -18.08 7.09 -11.37
CA LYS A 122 -19.32 6.95 -10.64
C LYS A 122 -19.07 6.23 -9.31
N ALA A 123 -19.87 6.55 -8.29
CA ALA A 123 -19.83 5.83 -7.02
C ALA A 123 -20.09 4.33 -7.23
N PHE A 124 -19.51 3.47 -6.38
CA PHE A 124 -19.56 2.02 -6.56
C PHE A 124 -20.99 1.47 -6.82
N LEU A 125 -21.98 1.89 -6.02
CA LEU A 125 -23.36 1.43 -6.14
C LEU A 125 -24.14 2.03 -7.33
N GLN A 126 -23.56 2.99 -8.05
CA GLN A 126 -24.17 3.50 -9.29
C GLN A 126 -23.89 2.61 -10.50
N HIS A 127 -22.84 1.79 -10.46
CA HIS A 127 -22.51 0.84 -11.53
C HIS A 127 -23.53 -0.30 -11.60
N ASP A 128 -23.71 -0.87 -12.78
CA ASP A 128 -24.43 -2.14 -12.94
C ASP A 128 -23.45 -3.31 -12.90
N TRP A 129 -23.89 -4.48 -12.39
CA TRP A 129 -23.01 -5.65 -12.27
C TRP A 129 -22.35 -6.07 -13.59
N GLY A 130 -23.05 -5.83 -14.71
CA GLY A 130 -22.55 -6.13 -16.05
C GLY A 130 -21.50 -5.14 -16.58
N GLU A 131 -21.40 -3.93 -16.01
CA GLU A 131 -20.38 -2.93 -16.38
C GLU A 131 -19.02 -3.26 -15.74
N LEU A 132 -19.03 -3.99 -14.62
CA LEU A 132 -17.83 -4.37 -13.88
C LEU A 132 -17.06 -5.47 -14.63
N THR A 133 -15.74 -5.30 -14.70
CA THR A 133 -14.84 -6.29 -15.30
C THR A 133 -14.75 -7.55 -14.43
N GLU A 134 -14.39 -8.68 -15.05
CA GLU A 134 -14.09 -9.91 -14.29
C GLU A 134 -12.92 -9.71 -13.34
N PHE A 135 -11.94 -8.90 -13.74
CA PHE A 135 -10.78 -8.59 -12.91
C PHE A 135 -11.18 -7.88 -11.62
N SER A 136 -11.96 -6.80 -11.67
CA SER A 136 -12.37 -6.11 -10.45
C SER A 136 -13.25 -6.97 -9.56
N LYS A 137 -14.18 -7.76 -10.13
CA LYS A 137 -15.05 -8.68 -9.38
C LYS A 137 -14.29 -9.63 -8.47
N ASP A 138 -13.05 -9.96 -8.81
CA ASP A 138 -12.23 -10.82 -7.96
C ASP A 138 -11.84 -10.19 -6.62
N PHE A 139 -11.72 -8.86 -6.58
CA PHE A 139 -11.30 -8.11 -5.41
C PHE A 139 -12.46 -7.49 -4.62
N LEU A 140 -13.66 -7.38 -5.21
CA LEU A 140 -14.80 -6.71 -4.59
C LEU A 140 -15.32 -7.46 -3.35
N ILE A 141 -15.76 -6.67 -2.37
CA ILE A 141 -16.26 -7.19 -1.09
C ILE A 141 -17.68 -6.72 -0.81
N GLY A 142 -18.46 -7.57 -0.15
CA GLY A 142 -19.77 -7.24 0.36
C GLY A 142 -19.72 -6.45 1.67
N PRO A 143 -20.88 -5.99 2.16
CA PRO A 143 -21.00 -5.32 3.46
C PRO A 143 -20.52 -6.17 4.63
N ASP A 144 -20.54 -7.49 4.48
CA ASP A 144 -20.08 -8.48 5.45
C ASP A 144 -18.57 -8.78 5.35
N GLY A 145 -17.86 -8.10 4.45
CA GLY A 145 -16.42 -8.27 4.19
C GLY A 145 -16.05 -9.52 3.37
N LYS A 146 -17.04 -10.33 2.97
CA LYS A 146 -16.83 -11.49 2.09
C LYS A 146 -16.76 -11.07 0.63
N LYS A 147 -16.32 -11.98 -0.25
CA LYS A 147 -16.29 -11.74 -1.69
C LYS A 147 -17.70 -11.43 -2.18
N LEU A 148 -17.83 -10.37 -2.96
CA LEU A 148 -19.12 -9.90 -3.44
C LEU A 148 -19.64 -10.80 -4.56
N ASP A 149 -20.88 -11.26 -4.43
CA ASP A 149 -21.61 -11.94 -5.50
C ASP A 149 -22.67 -11.02 -6.11
N ARG A 150 -23.22 -11.44 -7.25
CA ARG A 150 -24.22 -10.66 -7.99
C ARG A 150 -25.47 -10.41 -7.16
N GLU A 151 -25.98 -11.42 -6.47
CA GLU A 151 -27.21 -11.32 -5.70
C GLU A 151 -27.06 -10.33 -4.53
N THR A 152 -25.94 -10.38 -3.82
CA THR A 152 -25.60 -9.46 -2.74
C THR A 152 -25.41 -8.05 -3.26
N PHE A 153 -24.76 -7.87 -4.42
CA PHE A 153 -24.60 -6.55 -5.04
C PHE A 153 -25.94 -5.91 -5.39
N GLU A 154 -26.84 -6.62 -6.07
CA GLU A 154 -28.15 -6.09 -6.47
C GLU A 154 -29.01 -5.74 -5.25
N LYS A 155 -28.96 -6.58 -4.21
CA LYS A 155 -29.63 -6.30 -2.94
C LYS A 155 -29.07 -5.03 -2.29
N TRP A 156 -27.75 -4.93 -2.20
CA TRP A 156 -27.07 -3.78 -1.61
C TRP A 156 -27.32 -2.48 -2.38
N LYS A 157 -27.31 -2.53 -3.71
CA LYS A 157 -27.67 -1.43 -4.59
C LYS A 157 -29.12 -0.98 -4.39
N LYS A 158 -30.07 -1.91 -4.24
CA LYS A 158 -31.47 -1.58 -3.94
C LYS A 158 -31.63 -0.91 -2.58
N GLU A 159 -30.88 -1.36 -1.58
CA GLU A 159 -30.96 -0.83 -0.21
C GLU A 159 -30.32 0.55 -0.07
N LEU A 160 -29.12 0.77 -0.65
CA LEU A 160 -28.31 1.97 -0.39
C LEU A 160 -28.00 2.80 -1.64
N GLY A 161 -28.27 2.31 -2.84
CA GLY A 161 -27.98 3.02 -4.09
C GLY A 161 -28.67 4.38 -4.21
N HIS A 162 -29.81 4.55 -3.56
CA HIS A 162 -30.54 5.83 -3.50
C HIS A 162 -29.74 6.95 -2.79
N LEU A 163 -28.83 6.60 -1.87
CA LEU A 163 -27.99 7.58 -1.16
C LEU A 163 -26.92 8.19 -2.06
N TYR A 164 -26.59 7.53 -3.17
CA TYR A 164 -25.58 7.96 -4.12
C TYR A 164 -26.21 8.50 -5.40
N ALA A 165 -27.54 8.57 -5.52
CA ALA A 165 -28.16 9.19 -6.68
C ALA A 165 -27.71 10.66 -6.78
N PRO A 166 -27.35 11.17 -7.98
CA PRO A 166 -27.09 12.59 -8.12
C PRO A 166 -28.34 13.33 -7.65
N MET A 167 -28.20 14.27 -6.71
CA MET A 167 -29.32 15.13 -6.31
C MET A 167 -29.83 15.80 -7.58
N VAL A 168 -31.01 15.38 -8.02
CA VAL A 168 -31.75 16.01 -9.11
C VAL A 168 -31.94 17.46 -8.69
N THR A 169 -31.19 18.36 -9.32
CA THR A 169 -31.37 19.81 -9.21
C THR A 169 -32.22 20.28 -10.38
#